data_AF-A0A417YIQ9-F1
#
_entry.id   AF-A0A417YIQ9-F1
#
_cell.length_a   1.000
_cell.length_b   1.000
_cell.length_c   1.000
_cell.angle_alpha   90.00
_cell.angle_beta   90.00
_cell.angle_gamma   90.00
#
_symmetry.space_group_name_H-M   'P 1'
#
loop_
_entity.id
_entity.type
_entity.pdbx_description
1 polymer ?
#
loop_
_entity_poly.entity_id
_entity_poly.type
_entity_poly.pdbx_seq_one_letter_code
_entity_poly.pdbx_strand_id
1 'polypeptide(L)'
;MSKSVNELFQPSLKDGWSKTKSYDINHFFLVAFIGGPIPMMVLGTRNAKWLHVPKLRIYLLITISVLVQIVNLVMFYMYTNDAFAEGNRMPRFSMQILSILLFFLYKFVLNKPFQQHLLTDGETQPLFKPALLWILIGVVIKLAIIVAAFMLTGNVD
;
A
#
# COMPACT_ATOMS: atom_id res chain seq x y z
N MET A 1 33.39 7.45 30.57
CA MET A 1 31.97 7.10 30.82
C MET A 1 31.32 6.77 29.48
N SER A 2 30.96 5.51 29.27
CA SER A 2 30.24 5.05 28.07
C SER A 2 28.78 5.49 28.21
N LYS A 3 28.30 6.39 27.35
CA LYS A 3 26.87 6.74 27.29
C LYS A 3 26.08 5.51 26.91
N SER A 4 25.04 5.17 27.67
CA SER A 4 24.19 4.03 27.36
C SER A 4 23.47 4.27 26.03
N VAL A 5 23.19 3.21 25.25
CA VAL A 5 22.53 3.31 23.94
C VAL A 5 21.22 4.10 24.03
N ASN A 6 20.52 4.02 25.16
CA ASN A 6 19.29 4.77 25.42
C ASN A 6 19.50 6.29 25.52
N GLU A 7 20.67 6.77 25.94
CA GLU A 7 20.98 8.21 26.00
C GLU A 7 21.37 8.79 24.63
N LEU A 8 21.89 7.96 23.72
CA LEU A 8 22.27 8.39 22.36
C LEU A 8 21.06 8.73 21.49
N PHE A 9 19.92 8.10 21.77
CA PHE A 9 18.68 8.27 21.00
C PHE A 9 17.61 9.08 21.73
N GLN A 10 17.91 9.66 22.90
CA GLN A 10 16.99 10.62 23.49
C GLN A 10 16.86 11.84 22.57
N PRO A 11 15.63 12.25 22.22
CA PRO A 11 15.43 13.45 21.43
C PRO A 11 16.04 14.64 22.17
N SER A 12 17.05 15.26 21.55
CA SER A 12 17.73 16.44 22.08
C SER A 12 16.79 17.64 22.25
N LEU A 13 15.61 17.59 21.62
CA LEU A 13 14.56 18.61 21.64
C LEU A 13 13.42 18.16 22.57
N LYS A 14 13.39 18.73 23.78
CA LYS A 14 12.32 18.47 24.77
C LYS A 14 11.07 19.34 24.55
N ASP A 15 11.19 20.45 23.82
CA ASP A 15 10.09 21.39 23.55
C ASP A 15 9.85 21.53 22.04
N GLY A 16 8.60 21.30 21.60
CA GLY A 16 8.14 21.56 20.23
C GLY A 16 8.35 20.45 19.19
N TRP A 17 8.95 19.31 19.56
CA TRP A 17 9.09 18.17 18.64
C TRP A 17 7.75 17.44 18.48
N SER A 18 7.10 17.61 17.32
CA SER A 18 5.89 16.88 16.95
C SER A 18 6.20 15.39 16.87
N LYS A 19 5.56 14.58 17.73
CA LYS A 19 5.62 13.12 17.63
C LYS A 19 5.28 12.69 16.20
N THR A 20 6.17 11.90 15.60
CA THR A 20 5.90 11.31 14.29
C THR A 20 4.77 10.30 14.45
N LYS A 21 3.94 10.15 13.40
CA LYS A 21 2.85 9.17 13.36
C LYS A 21 3.23 8.04 12.41
N SER A 22 2.82 6.82 12.71
CA SER A 22 2.93 5.72 11.75
C SER A 22 1.85 4.70 12.01
N TYR A 23 1.44 3.97 10.99
CA TYR A 23 0.81 2.66 11.16
C TYR A 23 1.89 1.62 11.45
N ASP A 24 1.50 0.49 12.03
CA ASP A 24 2.36 -0.68 12.06
C ASP A 24 2.52 -1.24 10.63
N ILE A 25 3.75 -1.18 10.13
CA ILE A 25 4.08 -1.56 8.76
C ILE A 25 3.87 -3.06 8.49
N ASN A 26 3.88 -3.92 9.52
CA ASN A 26 3.70 -5.36 9.33
C ASN A 26 2.26 -5.70 8.96
N HIS A 27 1.29 -4.93 9.46
CA HIS A 27 -0.11 -5.11 9.15
C HIS A 27 -0.46 -4.72 7.70
N PHE A 28 0.44 -4.03 6.98
CA PHE A 28 0.27 -3.79 5.53
C PHE A 28 0.27 -5.06 4.70
N PHE A 29 0.84 -6.17 5.20
CA PHE A 29 0.75 -7.45 4.51
C PHE A 29 -0.71 -7.85 4.29
N LEU A 30 -1.55 -7.74 5.32
CA LEU A 30 -2.97 -8.05 5.24
C LEU A 30 -3.70 -7.08 4.31
N VAL A 31 -3.34 -5.79 4.34
CA VAL A 31 -3.90 -4.78 3.44
C VAL A 31 -3.63 -5.14 1.98
N ALA A 32 -2.39 -5.51 1.65
CA ALA A 32 -2.03 -5.91 0.30
C ALA A 32 -2.66 -7.25 -0.11
N PHE A 33 -2.67 -8.23 0.79
CA PHE A 33 -3.17 -9.58 0.52
C PHE A 33 -4.68 -9.63 0.29
N ILE A 34 -5.45 -8.88 1.09
CA ILE A 34 -6.91 -8.85 1.05
C ILE A 34 -7.41 -7.71 0.15
N GLY A 35 -6.84 -6.53 0.33
CA GLY A 35 -7.30 -5.29 -0.30
C GLY A 35 -6.71 -4.99 -1.67
N GLY A 36 -5.54 -5.54 -1.97
CA GLY A 36 -4.85 -5.30 -3.23
C GLY A 36 -4.16 -3.93 -3.30
N PRO A 37 -3.90 -3.42 -4.53
CA PRO A 37 -2.98 -2.30 -4.74
C PRO A 37 -3.52 -0.96 -4.26
N ILE A 38 -4.82 -0.70 -4.40
CA ILE A 38 -5.44 0.59 -4.04
C ILE A 38 -5.27 0.92 -2.55
N PRO A 39 -5.75 0.10 -1.61
CA PRO A 39 -5.60 0.40 -0.19
C PRO A 39 -4.13 0.40 0.25
N MET A 40 -3.28 -0.46 -0.34
CA MET A 40 -1.84 -0.45 -0.11
C MET A 40 -1.19 0.87 -0.55
N MET A 41 -1.55 1.36 -1.74
CA MET A 41 -1.06 2.62 -2.29
C MET A 41 -1.43 3.78 -1.37
N VAL A 42 -2.71 3.90 -1.00
CA VAL A 42 -3.19 5.05 -0.22
C VAL A 42 -2.62 5.04 1.20
N LEU A 43 -2.71 3.91 1.89
CA LEU A 43 -2.28 3.82 3.29
C LEU A 43 -0.76 3.78 3.42
N GLY A 44 -0.07 3.07 2.53
CA GLY A 44 1.38 3.05 2.47
C GLY A 44 1.95 4.44 2.15
N THR A 45 1.33 5.18 1.23
CA THR A 45 1.75 6.55 0.90
C THR A 45 1.46 7.53 2.05
N ARG A 46 0.31 7.40 2.71
CA ARG A 46 0.00 8.19 3.91
C ARG A 46 1.04 7.92 5.01
N ASN A 47 1.41 6.66 5.19
CA ASN A 47 2.45 6.28 6.14
C ASN A 47 3.82 6.85 5.77
N ALA A 48 4.19 6.78 4.48
CA ALA A 48 5.42 7.37 3.97
C ALA A 48 5.50 8.88 4.24
N LYS A 49 4.38 9.60 4.06
CA LYS A 49 4.29 11.03 4.37
C LYS A 49 4.46 11.30 5.86
N TRP A 50 3.83 10.53 6.73
CA TRP A 50 3.97 10.70 8.18
C TRP A 50 5.37 10.38 8.70
N LEU A 51 6.04 9.42 8.06
CA LEU A 51 7.43 9.06 8.31
C LEU A 51 8.44 9.98 7.60
N HIS A 52 7.98 11.10 7.00
CA HIS A 52 8.81 12.10 6.32
C HIS A 52 9.74 11.51 5.25
N VAL A 53 9.28 10.47 4.55
CA VAL A 53 10.02 9.86 3.44
C VAL A 53 10.20 10.89 2.31
N PRO A 54 11.37 10.97 1.65
CA PRO A 54 11.59 11.90 0.56
C PRO A 54 10.55 11.78 -0.56
N LYS A 55 10.08 12.92 -1.08
CA LYS A 55 9.02 12.98 -2.11
C LYS A 55 9.32 12.10 -3.33
N LEU A 56 10.58 12.01 -3.75
CA LEU A 56 11.00 11.15 -4.86
C LEU A 56 10.63 9.67 -4.63
N ARG A 57 10.87 9.15 -3.42
CA ARG A 57 10.52 7.76 -3.09
C ARG A 57 9.02 7.56 -2.99
N ILE A 58 8.30 8.56 -2.49
CA ILE A 58 6.84 8.55 -2.46
C ILE A 58 6.26 8.49 -3.88
N TYR A 59 6.75 9.33 -4.79
CA TYR A 59 6.32 9.31 -6.19
C TYR A 59 6.64 7.98 -6.86
N LEU A 60 7.82 7.42 -6.62
CA LEU A 60 8.18 6.09 -7.12
C LEU A 60 7.20 5.01 -6.63
N LEU A 61 6.87 5.00 -5.33
CA LEU A 61 5.90 4.07 -4.76
C LEU A 61 4.50 4.22 -5.38
N ILE A 62 4.04 5.45 -5.59
CA ILE A 62 2.76 5.73 -6.26
C ILE A 62 2.80 5.23 -7.71
N THR A 63 3.83 5.57 -8.47
CA THR A 63 3.97 5.15 -9.88
C THR A 63 3.96 3.64 -10.01
N ILE A 64 4.72 2.91 -9.18
CA ILE A 64 4.71 1.45 -9.20
C ILE A 64 3.33 0.89 -8.81
N SER A 65 2.68 1.48 -7.81
CA SER A 65 1.33 1.06 -7.42
C SER A 65 0.30 1.24 -8.54
N VAL A 66 0.38 2.34 -9.29
CA VAL A 66 -0.47 2.60 -10.46
C VAL A 66 -0.19 1.58 -11.57
N LEU A 67 1.08 1.29 -11.86
CA LEU A 67 1.46 0.27 -12.85
C LEU A 67 0.92 -1.11 -12.46
N VAL A 68 1.08 -1.51 -11.19
CA VAL A 68 0.53 -2.77 -10.67
C VAL A 68 -1.00 -2.79 -10.79
N GLN A 69 -1.66 -1.67 -10.52
CA GLN A 69 -3.11 -1.55 -10.67
C GLN A 69 -3.56 -1.69 -12.13
N ILE A 70 -2.83 -1.11 -13.09
CA ILE A 70 -3.11 -1.26 -14.53
C ILE A 70 -2.95 -2.72 -14.95
N VAL A 71 -1.85 -3.39 -14.55
CA VAL A 71 -1.63 -4.81 -14.84
C VAL A 71 -2.78 -5.67 -14.27
N ASN A 72 -3.19 -5.40 -13.03
CA ASN A 72 -4.31 -6.11 -12.41
C ASN A 72 -5.63 -5.90 -13.17
N LEU A 73 -5.87 -4.71 -13.71
CA LEU A 73 -7.06 -4.38 -14.47
C LEU A 73 -7.06 -5.10 -15.82
N VAL A 74 -5.93 -5.10 -16.54
CA VAL A 74 -5.78 -5.84 -17.81
C VAL A 74 -5.97 -7.34 -17.60
N MET A 75 -5.30 -7.92 -16.60
CA MET A 75 -5.45 -9.35 -16.27
C MET A 75 -6.88 -9.71 -15.90
N PHE A 76 -7.56 -8.84 -15.16
CA PHE A 76 -8.96 -9.04 -14.81
C PHE A 76 -9.88 -8.95 -16.03
N TYR A 77 -9.68 -7.97 -16.91
CA TYR A 77 -10.43 -7.84 -18.16
C TYR A 77 -10.25 -9.05 -19.08
N MET A 78 -9.03 -9.56 -19.22
CA MET A 78 -8.76 -10.79 -19.97
C MET A 78 -9.47 -11.99 -19.35
N TYR A 79 -9.51 -12.07 -18.02
CA TYR A 79 -10.24 -13.13 -17.30
C TYR A 79 -11.76 -13.07 -17.53
N THR A 80 -12.36 -11.87 -17.61
CA THR A 80 -13.81 -11.74 -17.84
C THR A 80 -14.24 -11.98 -19.29
N ASN A 81 -13.31 -11.97 -20.24
CA ASN A 81 -13.58 -12.23 -21.67
C ASN A 81 -13.17 -13.66 -22.09
N ASP A 82 -13.10 -14.60 -21.13
CA ASP A 82 -12.72 -16.00 -21.35
C ASP A 82 -11.42 -16.20 -22.14
N ALA A 83 -10.49 -15.22 -22.07
CA ALA A 83 -9.19 -15.32 -22.73
C ALA A 83 -8.28 -16.40 -22.12
N PHE A 84 -8.69 -16.97 -20.99
CA PHE A 84 -8.01 -18.08 -20.32
C PHE A 84 -8.93 -19.30 -20.28
N ALA A 85 -8.36 -20.50 -20.43
CA ALA A 85 -9.11 -21.75 -20.35
C ALA A 85 -9.93 -21.86 -19.05
N GLU A 86 -11.15 -22.39 -19.17
CA GLU A 86 -12.06 -22.62 -18.05
C GLU A 86 -11.36 -23.39 -16.91
N GLY A 87 -11.49 -22.88 -15.68
CA GLY A 87 -10.84 -23.46 -14.50
C GLY A 87 -9.42 -22.98 -14.21
N ASN A 88 -8.80 -22.18 -15.10
CA ASN A 88 -7.47 -21.66 -14.85
C ASN A 88 -7.48 -20.55 -13.78
N ARG A 89 -7.01 -20.90 -12.56
CA ARG A 89 -6.91 -19.96 -11.42
C ARG A 89 -5.67 -19.07 -11.47
N MET A 90 -4.77 -19.29 -12.43
CA MET A 90 -3.49 -18.59 -12.55
C MET A 90 -3.62 -17.05 -12.58
N PRO A 91 -4.61 -16.44 -13.27
CA PRO A 91 -4.79 -14.98 -13.26
C PRO A 91 -5.09 -14.41 -11.87
N ARG A 92 -5.82 -15.16 -11.03
CA ARG A 92 -6.15 -14.71 -9.67
C ARG A 92 -4.91 -14.72 -8.77
N PHE A 93 -4.08 -15.76 -8.88
CA PHE A 93 -2.86 -15.87 -8.10
C PHE A 93 -1.81 -14.84 -8.51
N SER A 94 -1.65 -14.56 -9.80
CA SER A 94 -0.68 -13.56 -10.27
C SER A 94 -1.01 -12.14 -9.77
N MET A 95 -2.29 -11.75 -9.76
CA MET A 95 -2.73 -10.47 -9.19
C MET A 95 -2.41 -10.35 -7.69
N GLN A 96 -2.53 -11.45 -6.96
CA GLN A 96 -2.27 -11.50 -5.52
C GLN A 96 -0.76 -11.45 -5.23
N ILE A 97 0.05 -12.16 -6.02
CA ILE A 97 1.51 -12.11 -5.95
C ILE A 97 2.01 -10.68 -6.18
N LEU A 98 1.52 -9.99 -7.21
CA LEU A 98 1.87 -8.58 -7.48
C LEU A 98 1.55 -7.65 -6.30
N SER A 99 0.41 -7.88 -5.65
CA SER A 99 0.00 -7.09 -4.48
C SER A 99 0.92 -7.36 -3.28
N ILE A 100 1.32 -8.63 -3.06
CA ILE A 100 2.29 -9.00 -2.02
C ILE A 100 3.67 -8.40 -2.30
N LEU A 101 4.13 -8.41 -3.56
CA LEU A 101 5.38 -7.75 -3.96
C LEU A 101 5.32 -6.24 -3.69
N LEU A 102 4.17 -5.60 -3.92
CA LEU A 102 3.94 -4.20 -3.58
C LEU A 102 4.10 -3.97 -2.07
N PHE A 103 3.58 -4.85 -1.23
CA PHE A 103 3.82 -4.80 0.22
C PHE A 103 5.32 -4.87 0.54
N PHE A 104 6.07 -5.80 -0.04
CA PHE A 104 7.51 -5.90 0.23
C PHE A 104 8.27 -4.64 -0.18
N LEU A 105 7.89 -4.03 -1.30
CA LEU A 105 8.44 -2.76 -1.74
C LEU A 105 8.16 -1.64 -0.73
N TYR A 106 6.90 -1.50 -0.29
CA TYR A 106 6.54 -0.52 0.74
C TYR A 106 7.28 -0.79 2.06
N LYS A 107 7.35 -2.05 2.50
CA LYS A 107 8.09 -2.45 3.69
C LYS A 107 9.56 -2.07 3.56
N PHE A 108 10.21 -2.37 2.43
CA PHE A 108 11.60 -2.02 2.18
C PHE A 108 11.86 -0.51 2.30
N VAL A 109 11.02 0.32 1.68
CA VAL A 109 11.17 1.79 1.72
C VAL A 109 10.89 2.36 3.12
N LEU A 110 9.89 1.81 3.82
CA LEU A 110 9.43 2.31 5.11
C LEU A 110 10.17 1.74 6.32
N ASN A 111 10.91 0.63 6.18
CA ASN A 111 11.51 -0.06 7.33
C ASN A 111 12.49 0.83 8.10
N LYS A 112 13.40 1.52 7.40
CA LYS A 112 14.37 2.43 8.04
C LYS A 112 13.70 3.59 8.79
N PRO A 113 12.82 4.40 8.17
CA PRO A 113 12.19 5.50 8.89
C PRO A 113 11.21 5.01 9.96
N PHE A 114 10.60 3.84 9.80
CA PHE A 114 9.77 3.22 10.83
C PHE A 114 10.59 2.81 12.07
N GLN A 115 11.78 2.24 11.89
CA GLN A 115 12.67 1.93 13.02
C GLN A 115 13.09 3.21 13.76
N GLN A 116 13.38 4.30 13.05
CA GLN A 116 13.66 5.60 13.66
C GLN A 116 12.46 6.14 14.44
N HIS A 117 11.25 5.98 13.90
CA HIS A 117 10.01 6.35 14.58
C HIS A 117 9.81 5.58 15.89
N LEU A 118 10.10 4.27 15.91
CA LEU A 118 10.01 3.46 17.14
C LEU A 118 11.05 3.86 18.19
N LEU A 119 12.26 4.23 17.78
CA LEU A 119 13.32 4.68 18.69
C LEU A 119 13.07 6.07 19.29
N THR A 120 12.17 6.85 18.71
CA THR A 120 11.89 8.25 19.11
C THR A 120 10.54 8.41 19.81
N ASP A 121 9.98 7.32 20.36
CA ASP A 121 8.66 7.29 21.02
C ASP A 121 7.53 7.87 20.15
N GLY A 122 7.56 7.53 18.86
CA GLY A 122 6.53 7.90 17.90
C GLY A 122 5.17 7.24 18.19
N GLU A 123 4.09 7.90 17.76
CA GLU A 123 2.73 7.43 17.98
C GLU A 123 2.29 6.43 16.89
N THR A 124 2.04 5.17 17.28
CA THR A 124 1.51 4.15 16.38
C THR A 124 -0.02 4.23 16.30
N GLN A 125 -0.56 4.44 15.11
CA GLN A 125 -1.99 4.57 14.83
C GLN A 125 -2.61 3.22 14.43
N PRO A 126 -3.88 2.96 14.75
CA PRO A 126 -4.57 1.74 14.37
C PRO A 126 -4.82 1.69 12.85
N LEU A 127 -4.34 0.65 12.18
CA LEU A 127 -4.48 0.47 10.72
C LEU A 127 -5.82 -0.14 10.30
N PHE A 128 -6.48 -0.89 11.17
CA PHE A 128 -7.64 -1.73 10.79
C PHE A 128 -8.82 -0.94 10.21
N LYS A 129 -9.26 0.10 10.91
CA LYS A 129 -10.38 0.96 10.46
C LYS A 129 -10.11 1.62 9.11
N PRO A 130 -8.98 2.34 8.91
CA PRO A 130 -8.70 2.93 7.62
C PRO A 130 -8.46 1.88 6.53
N ALA A 131 -7.86 0.71 6.86
CA ALA A 131 -7.74 -0.40 5.92
C ALA A 131 -9.09 -0.87 5.39
N LEU A 132 -10.04 -1.17 6.28
CA LEU A 132 -11.37 -1.64 5.89
C LEU A 132 -12.07 -0.64 4.96
N LEU A 133 -12.01 0.66 5.29
CA LEU A 133 -12.59 1.72 4.47
C LEU A 133 -12.00 1.73 3.05
N TRP A 134 -10.67 1.72 2.93
CA TRP A 134 -10.02 1.77 1.62
C TRP A 134 -10.15 0.48 0.82
N ILE A 135 -10.33 -0.66 1.49
CA ILE A 135 -10.68 -1.93 0.83
C ILE A 135 -12.06 -1.81 0.17
N LEU A 136 -13.08 -1.31 0.90
CA LEU A 136 -14.41 -1.09 0.35
C LEU A 136 -14.40 -0.13 -0.84
N ILE A 137 -13.68 1.00 -0.70
CA ILE A 137 -13.51 1.96 -1.81
C ILE A 137 -12.82 1.30 -3.00
N GLY A 138 -11.79 0.47 -2.77
CA GLY A 138 -11.10 -0.27 -3.83
C GLY A 138 -12.01 -1.21 -4.61
N VAL A 139 -12.93 -1.89 -3.92
CA VAL A 139 -13.94 -2.75 -4.57
C VAL A 139 -14.88 -1.92 -5.43
N VAL A 140 -15.39 -0.80 -4.92
CA VAL A 140 -16.30 0.10 -5.67
C VAL A 140 -15.62 0.65 -6.92
N ILE A 141 -14.36 1.12 -6.81
CA ILE A 141 -13.58 1.61 -7.94
C ILE A 141 -13.41 0.51 -8.99
N LYS A 142 -13.05 -0.71 -8.56
CA LYS A 142 -12.86 -1.83 -9.48
C LYS A 142 -14.14 -2.16 -10.24
N LEU A 143 -15.29 -2.21 -9.56
CA LEU A 143 -16.59 -2.45 -10.19
C LEU A 143 -16.98 -1.33 -11.16
N ALA A 144 -16.80 -0.07 -10.78
CA ALA A 144 -17.10 1.08 -11.63
C ALA A 144 -16.29 1.03 -12.94
N ILE A 145 -15.01 0.68 -12.86
CA ILE A 145 -14.16 0.55 -14.05
C ILE A 145 -14.62 -0.59 -14.95
N ILE A 146 -15.04 -1.72 -14.39
CA ILE A 146 -15.56 -2.86 -15.16
C ILE A 146 -16.83 -2.46 -15.91
N VAL A 147 -17.80 -1.85 -15.22
CA VAL A 147 -19.04 -1.38 -15.84
C VAL A 147 -18.75 -0.38 -16.95
N ALA A 148 -17.83 0.57 -16.72
CA ALA A 148 -17.41 1.51 -17.75
C ALA A 148 -16.75 0.82 -18.96
N ALA A 149 -15.88 -0.18 -18.73
CA ALA A 149 -15.26 -0.95 -19.79
C ALA A 149 -16.31 -1.69 -20.64
N PHE A 150 -17.26 -2.38 -20.00
CA PHE A 150 -18.36 -3.05 -20.70
C PHE A 150 -19.23 -2.09 -21.51
N MET A 151 -19.57 -0.91 -20.96
CA MET A 151 -20.34 0.11 -21.68
C MET A 151 -19.58 0.66 -22.90
N LEU A 152 -18.25 0.76 -22.82
CA LEU A 152 -17.43 1.22 -23.94
C LEU A 152 -17.28 0.15 -25.02
N THR A 153 -17.16 -1.13 -24.65
CA THR A 153 -16.98 -2.23 -25.61
C THR A 153 -18.31 -2.74 -26.19
N GLY A 154 -19.41 -2.64 -25.45
CA GLY A 154 -20.75 -3.06 -25.90
C GLY A 154 -21.49 -2.03 -26.78
N ASN A 155 -20.93 -0.85 -27.00
CA ASN A 155 -21.42 0.16 -27.95
C ASN A 155 -20.67 0.13 -29.31
N VAL A 156 -19.85 -0.91 -29.55
CA VAL A 156 -19.04 -1.06 -30.77
C VAL A 156 -19.66 -2.01 -31.79
N ASP A 157 -20.91 -2.44 -31.56
CA ASP A 157 -21.72 -3.19 -32.54
C ASP A 157 -22.64 -2.27 -33.34
#